data_AF-A0A318D2Q9-F1
#
_entry.id   AF-A0A318D2Q9-F1
#
_cell.length_a   1.000
_cell.length_b   1.000
_cell.length_c   1.000
_cell.angle_alpha   90.00
_cell.angle_beta   90.00
_cell.angle_gamma   90.00
#
_symmetry.space_group_name_H-M   'P 1'
#
loop_
_entity.id
_entity.type
_entity.pdbx_description
1 polymer ?
#
loop_
_entity_poly.entity_id
_entity_poly.type
_entity_poly.pdbx_seq_one_letter_code
_entity_poly.pdbx_strand_id
1 'polypeptide(L)'
;MQKKAIKVVLIFIGAYLIFLILWINIKGYYGYAITHSVSNMIMPIKDVMLESITRKGDIIEVTFSKLAYRGEIKAHTSVKTSNYTFNVPITLAIMAALHLFIKRKKCAYLEAVLILLFVHVLYVFSLEAKGLTEMFMHKGLEPMNKVKLAFYQFLWSFTDLMVIRFGPFFIGIYIFLRFRK
;
A
#
# COMPACT_ATOMS: atom_id res chain seq x y z
N MET A 1 -30.18 -14.67 17.21
CA MET A 1 -29.14 -13.70 16.79
C MET A 1 -27.75 -14.09 17.31
N GLN A 2 -27.59 -14.44 18.59
CA GLN A 2 -26.32 -14.81 19.23
C GLN A 2 -25.55 -15.94 18.52
N LYS A 3 -26.19 -17.05 18.12
CA LYS A 3 -25.53 -18.17 17.41
C LYS A 3 -24.86 -17.75 16.09
N LYS A 4 -25.44 -16.79 15.36
CA LYS A 4 -24.86 -16.26 14.12
C LYS A 4 -23.66 -15.34 14.41
N ALA A 5 -23.77 -14.50 15.43
CA ALA A 5 -22.67 -13.63 15.86
C ALA A 5 -21.44 -14.44 16.29
N ILE A 6 -21.63 -15.48 17.10
CA ILE A 6 -20.54 -16.39 17.53
C ILE A 6 -19.87 -17.03 16.32
N LYS A 7 -20.64 -17.52 15.34
CA LYS A 7 -20.09 -18.11 14.12
C LYS A 7 -19.23 -17.13 13.33
N VAL A 8 -19.66 -15.87 13.21
CA VAL A 8 -18.89 -14.82 12.53
C VAL A 8 -17.57 -14.55 13.24
N VAL A 9 -17.61 -14.44 14.57
CA VAL A 9 -16.40 -14.22 15.39
C VAL A 9 -15.42 -15.38 15.23
N LEU A 10 -15.89 -16.63 15.28
CA LEU A 10 -15.05 -17.81 15.10
C LEU A 10 -14.41 -17.86 13.70
N ILE A 11 -15.19 -17.56 12.65
CA ILE A 11 -14.65 -17.48 11.28
C ILE A 11 -13.59 -16.39 11.18
N PHE A 12 -13.85 -15.22 11.76
CA PHE A 12 -12.91 -14.11 11.75
C PHE A 12 -11.59 -14.48 12.43
N ILE A 13 -11.64 -15.00 13.65
CA ILE A 13 -10.44 -15.36 14.42
C ILE A 13 -9.65 -16.46 13.70
N GLY A 14 -10.33 -17.52 13.26
CA GLY A 14 -9.68 -18.62 12.54
C GLY A 14 -9.03 -18.16 11.24
N ALA A 15 -9.75 -17.36 10.44
CA ALA A 15 -9.24 -16.81 9.18
C ALA A 15 -8.07 -15.85 9.43
N TYR A 16 -8.14 -15.00 10.45
CA TYR A 16 -7.08 -14.06 10.79
C TYR A 16 -5.76 -14.78 11.10
N LEU A 17 -5.80 -15.82 11.94
CA LEU A 17 -4.60 -16.60 12.28
C LEU A 17 -3.99 -17.27 11.04
N ILE A 18 -4.82 -17.90 10.21
CA ILE A 18 -4.38 -18.55 8.96
C ILE A 18 -3.74 -17.52 8.03
N PHE A 19 -4.42 -16.41 7.75
CA PHE A 19 -3.91 -15.39 6.84
C PHE A 19 -2.69 -14.67 7.40
N LEU A 20 -2.58 -14.49 8.72
CA LEU A 20 -1.41 -13.88 9.35
C LEU A 20 -0.17 -14.75 9.12
N ILE A 21 -0.27 -16.06 9.39
CA ILE A 21 0.82 -17.02 9.18
C ILE A 21 1.23 -17.04 7.70
N LEU A 22 0.27 -17.14 6.79
CA LEU A 22 0.54 -17.10 5.35
C LEU A 22 1.20 -15.78 4.93
N TRP A 23 0.68 -14.64 5.42
CA TRP A 23 1.15 -13.32 5.04
C TRP A 23 2.60 -13.07 5.47
N ILE A 24 3.00 -13.49 6.67
CA ILE A 24 4.38 -13.33 7.16
C ILE A 24 5.39 -13.94 6.18
N ASN A 25 5.06 -15.07 5.54
CA ASN A 25 5.93 -15.76 4.60
C ASN A 25 6.02 -15.07 3.23
N ILE A 26 4.93 -14.42 2.78
CA ILE A 26 4.85 -13.86 1.42
C ILE A 26 5.05 -12.34 1.35
N LYS A 27 4.88 -11.62 2.48
CA LYS A 27 4.86 -10.14 2.50
C LYS A 27 6.10 -9.53 1.89
N GLY A 28 7.28 -10.13 2.08
CA GLY A 28 8.54 -9.59 1.55
C GLY A 28 8.66 -9.66 0.03
N TYR A 29 8.06 -10.68 -0.60
CA TYR A 29 7.97 -10.79 -2.06
C TYR A 29 6.92 -9.84 -2.62
N TYR A 30 5.76 -9.79 -1.95
CA TYR A 30 4.70 -8.85 -2.28
C TYR A 30 5.19 -7.40 -2.23
N GLY A 31 5.85 -7.01 -1.14
CA GLY A 31 6.37 -5.66 -0.96
C GLY A 31 7.38 -5.27 -2.04
N TYR A 32 8.28 -6.21 -2.38
CA TYR A 32 9.24 -6.01 -3.47
C TYR A 32 8.55 -5.80 -4.81
N ALA A 33 7.58 -6.64 -5.16
CA ALA A 33 6.84 -6.52 -6.42
C ALA A 33 6.07 -5.20 -6.53
N ILE A 34 5.39 -4.77 -5.46
CA ILE A 34 4.71 -3.46 -5.42
C ILE A 34 5.70 -2.33 -5.57
N THR A 35 6.77 -2.33 -4.77
CA THR A 35 7.77 -1.26 -4.81
C THR A 35 8.39 -1.17 -6.19
N HIS A 36 8.86 -2.29 -6.75
CA HIS A 36 9.41 -2.34 -8.10
C HIS A 36 8.45 -1.79 -9.15
N SER A 37 7.18 -2.18 -9.12
CA SER A 37 6.18 -1.70 -10.07
C SER A 37 5.97 -0.19 -9.94
N VAL A 38 5.85 0.31 -8.71
CA VAL A 38 5.59 1.73 -8.43
C VAL A 38 6.79 2.61 -8.74
N SER A 39 8.01 2.18 -8.41
CA SER A 39 9.22 2.92 -8.73
C SER A 39 9.34 3.14 -10.24
N ASN A 40 9.00 2.13 -11.06
CA ASN A 40 8.93 2.27 -12.52
C ASN A 40 7.85 3.27 -12.97
N MET A 41 6.70 3.33 -12.30
CA MET A 41 5.65 4.32 -12.60
C MET A 41 6.07 5.75 -12.26
N ILE A 42 6.93 5.93 -11.25
CA ILE A 42 7.41 7.25 -10.80
C ILE A 42 8.47 7.84 -11.71
N MET A 43 9.28 7.01 -12.37
CA MET A 43 10.36 7.44 -13.26
C MET A 43 9.95 8.59 -14.21
N PRO A 44 8.91 8.45 -15.05
CA PRO A 44 8.50 9.50 -15.99
C PRO A 44 7.84 10.71 -15.30
N ILE A 45 7.31 10.56 -14.09
CA ILE A 45 6.60 11.64 -13.37
C ILE A 45 7.59 12.58 -12.67
N LYS A 46 8.75 12.05 -12.29
CA LYS A 46 9.79 12.80 -11.55
C LYS A 46 11.04 13.07 -12.38
N ASP A 47 11.05 12.68 -13.65
CA ASP A 47 12.22 12.74 -14.53
C ASP A 47 13.45 12.08 -13.88
N VAL A 48 13.26 10.86 -13.39
CA VAL A 48 14.30 10.05 -12.73
C VAL A 48 14.52 8.70 -13.43
N MET A 49 15.74 8.18 -13.33
CA MET A 49 16.08 6.80 -13.68
C MET A 49 16.13 5.96 -12.42
N LEU A 50 15.63 4.73 -12.50
CA LEU A 50 15.73 3.74 -11.44
C LEU A 50 17.10 3.05 -11.54
N GLU A 51 17.98 3.30 -10.57
CA GLU A 51 19.34 2.75 -10.55
C GLU A 51 19.39 1.37 -9.91
N SER A 52 18.74 1.21 -8.76
CA SER A 52 18.74 -0.05 -8.03
C SER A 52 17.55 -0.17 -7.08
N ILE A 53 17.11 -1.41 -6.89
CA ILE A 53 16.17 -1.79 -5.85
C ILE A 53 16.77 -2.96 -5.09
N THR A 54 17.08 -2.73 -3.81
CA THR A 54 17.65 -3.76 -2.95
C THR A 54 16.72 -4.05 -1.78
N ARG A 55 16.55 -5.34 -1.45
CA ARG A 55 15.71 -5.77 -0.34
C ARG A 55 16.59 -6.16 0.85
N LYS A 56 16.44 -5.46 1.97
CA LYS A 56 17.07 -5.77 3.26
C LYS A 56 16.00 -6.09 4.29
N GLY A 57 15.62 -7.37 4.36
CA GLY A 57 14.53 -7.82 5.23
C GLY A 57 13.19 -7.18 4.85
N ASP A 58 12.60 -6.42 5.77
CA ASP A 58 11.30 -5.72 5.60
C ASP A 58 11.43 -4.37 4.87
N ILE A 59 12.66 -3.87 4.70
CA ILE A 59 12.96 -2.58 4.07
C ILE A 59 13.42 -2.83 2.62
N ILE A 60 12.83 -2.09 1.70
CA ILE A 60 13.23 -2.05 0.30
C ILE A 60 13.84 -0.68 0.06
N GLU A 61 15.13 -0.67 -0.25
CA GLU A 61 15.87 0.54 -0.60
C GLU A 61 15.83 0.73 -2.11
N VAL A 62 15.32 1.88 -2.52
CA VAL A 62 15.20 2.29 -3.91
C VAL A 62 16.15 3.46 -4.15
N THR A 63 17.01 3.33 -5.15
CA THR A 63 17.89 4.40 -5.58
C THR A 63 17.45 4.92 -6.94
N PHE A 64 17.19 6.22 -7.00
CA PHE A 64 16.91 6.93 -8.24
C PHE A 64 18.06 7.86 -8.59
N SER A 65 18.21 8.19 -9.86
CA SER A 65 19.10 9.26 -10.32
C SER A 65 18.33 10.25 -11.18
N LYS A 66 18.72 11.54 -11.18
CA LYS A 66 18.00 12.55 -11.96
C LYS A 66 18.47 12.56 -13.41
N LEU A 67 17.53 12.49 -14.37
CA LEU A 67 17.87 12.45 -15.81
C LEU A 67 18.69 13.66 -16.27
N ALA A 68 18.31 14.86 -15.83
CA ALA A 68 18.98 16.11 -16.20
C ALA A 68 20.46 16.17 -15.80
N TYR A 69 20.89 15.34 -14.83
CA TYR A 69 22.26 15.30 -14.30
C TYR A 69 22.98 13.99 -14.64
N ARG A 70 22.55 13.28 -15.70
CA ARG A 70 23.21 12.06 -16.24
C ARG A 70 23.60 11.02 -15.18
N GLY A 71 22.81 10.89 -14.10
CA GLY A 71 23.07 9.88 -13.08
C GLY A 71 23.97 10.31 -11.90
N GLU A 72 24.53 11.52 -11.93
CA GLU A 72 25.51 11.97 -10.91
C GLU A 72 24.88 12.13 -9.52
N ILE A 73 23.61 12.56 -9.47
CA ILE A 73 22.90 12.79 -8.22
C ILE A 73 21.94 11.64 -7.95
N LYS A 74 22.22 10.95 -6.85
CA LYS A 74 21.39 9.84 -6.36
C LYS A 74 20.42 10.28 -5.27
N ALA A 75 19.22 9.72 -5.37
CA ALA A 75 18.14 9.82 -4.40
C ALA A 75 17.88 8.45 -3.80
N HIS A 76 17.86 8.37 -2.47
CA HIS A 76 17.57 7.11 -1.78
C HIS A 76 16.21 7.24 -1.09
N THR A 77 15.33 6.28 -1.37
CA THR A 77 14.05 6.14 -0.67
C THR A 77 13.98 4.75 -0.05
N SER A 78 13.53 4.70 1.21
CA SER A 78 13.36 3.44 1.94
C SER A 78 11.88 3.15 2.13
N VAL A 79 11.42 2.05 1.55
CA VAL A 79 10.02 1.58 1.64
C VAL A 79 9.96 0.41 2.62
N LYS A 80 9.34 0.63 3.78
CA LYS A 80 9.14 -0.43 4.78
C LYS A 80 7.84 -1.17 4.49
N THR A 81 7.94 -2.44 4.13
CA THR A 81 6.80 -3.26 3.67
C THR A 81 5.73 -3.39 4.74
N SER A 82 6.13 -3.58 6.00
CA SER A 82 5.16 -3.70 7.10
C SER A 82 4.31 -2.45 7.33
N ASN A 83 4.76 -1.25 6.93
CA ASN A 83 4.01 -0.02 7.18
C ASN A 83 2.68 0.03 6.43
N TYR A 84 2.59 -0.59 5.26
CA TYR A 84 1.37 -0.54 4.44
C TYR A 84 0.69 -1.89 4.26
N THR A 85 1.32 -2.98 4.67
CA THR A 85 0.78 -4.34 4.47
C THR A 85 0.33 -5.04 5.75
N PHE A 86 0.52 -4.43 6.93
CA PHE A 86 0.10 -5.05 8.20
C PHE A 86 -1.40 -5.34 8.26
N ASN A 87 -2.19 -4.61 7.45
CA ASN A 87 -3.64 -4.65 7.43
C ASN A 87 -4.20 -5.75 6.50
N VAL A 88 -3.36 -6.48 5.74
CA VAL A 88 -3.81 -7.51 4.81
C VAL A 88 -4.48 -8.68 5.53
N PRO A 89 -3.89 -9.30 6.57
CA PRO A 89 -4.51 -10.45 7.24
C PRO A 89 -5.88 -10.12 7.84
N ILE A 90 -6.01 -8.93 8.45
CA ILE A 90 -7.28 -8.47 9.02
C ILE A 90 -8.31 -8.19 7.94
N THR A 91 -7.93 -7.58 6.80
CA THR A 91 -8.84 -7.36 5.66
C THR A 91 -9.40 -8.68 5.14
N LEU A 92 -8.53 -9.68 4.93
CA LEU A 92 -8.94 -11.00 4.45
C LEU A 92 -9.82 -11.74 5.49
N ALA A 93 -9.54 -11.58 6.78
CA ALA A 93 -10.36 -12.13 7.85
C ALA A 93 -11.77 -11.50 7.90
N ILE A 94 -11.86 -10.16 7.73
CA ILE A 94 -13.15 -9.46 7.60
C ILE A 94 -13.92 -10.01 6.40
N MET A 95 -13.28 -10.14 5.24
CA MET A 95 -13.91 -10.70 4.04
C MET A 95 -14.43 -12.14 4.26
N ALA A 96 -13.65 -12.98 4.94
CA ALA A 96 -14.06 -14.34 5.29
C ALA A 96 -15.28 -14.33 6.22
N ALA A 97 -15.30 -13.46 7.22
CA ALA A 97 -16.43 -13.30 8.14
C ALA A 97 -17.70 -12.79 7.41
N LEU A 98 -17.54 -11.89 6.45
CA LEU A 98 -18.62 -11.34 5.62
C LEU A 98 -19.20 -12.35 4.61
N HIS A 99 -18.52 -13.47 4.36
CA HIS A 99 -18.95 -14.51 3.43
C HIS A 99 -20.39 -14.99 3.65
N LEU A 100 -20.85 -14.98 4.91
CA LEU A 100 -22.20 -15.39 5.28
C LEU A 100 -23.28 -14.40 4.82
N PHE A 101 -22.92 -13.13 4.66
CA PHE A 101 -23.85 -12.02 4.45
C PHE A 101 -23.90 -11.48 3.02
N ILE A 102 -22.95 -11.88 2.15
CA ILE A 102 -22.82 -11.34 0.79
C ILE A 102 -23.29 -12.32 -0.30
N LYS A 103 -23.86 -11.77 -1.37
CA LYS A 103 -24.13 -12.38 -2.68
C LYS A 103 -22.92 -12.16 -3.61
N ARG A 104 -22.88 -12.85 -4.76
CA ARG A 104 -21.82 -12.70 -5.79
C ARG A 104 -20.38 -12.70 -5.24
N LYS A 105 -20.09 -13.65 -4.35
CA LYS A 105 -18.86 -13.76 -3.55
C LYS A 105 -17.56 -13.58 -4.36
N LYS A 106 -17.47 -14.18 -5.55
CA LYS A 106 -16.28 -14.07 -6.41
C LYS A 106 -15.99 -12.62 -6.82
N CYS A 107 -17.02 -11.88 -7.27
CA CYS A 107 -16.88 -10.47 -7.63
C CYS A 107 -16.51 -9.63 -6.42
N ALA A 108 -17.18 -9.84 -5.28
CA ALA A 108 -16.88 -9.12 -4.05
C ALA A 108 -15.42 -9.30 -3.61
N TYR A 109 -14.90 -10.53 -3.68
CA TYR A 109 -13.52 -10.80 -3.28
C TYR A 109 -12.50 -10.22 -4.26
N LEU A 110 -12.78 -10.30 -5.56
CA LEU A 110 -11.92 -9.70 -6.58
C LEU A 110 -11.84 -8.17 -6.38
N GLU A 111 -12.96 -7.49 -6.21
CA GLU A 111 -12.98 -6.04 -6.00
C GLU A 111 -12.26 -5.64 -4.72
N ALA A 112 -12.47 -6.36 -3.61
CA ALA A 112 -11.77 -6.08 -2.35
C ALA A 112 -10.25 -6.21 -2.50
N VAL A 113 -9.77 -7.25 -3.20
CA VAL A 113 -8.34 -7.44 -3.47
C VAL A 113 -7.80 -6.35 -4.38
N LEU A 114 -8.55 -5.92 -5.40
CA LEU A 114 -8.17 -4.82 -6.28
C LEU A 114 -8.09 -3.48 -5.54
N ILE A 115 -9.05 -3.19 -4.65
CA ILE A 115 -9.01 -1.99 -3.80
C ILE A 115 -7.79 -2.04 -2.88
N LEU A 116 -7.53 -3.17 -2.23
CA LEU A 116 -6.37 -3.34 -1.35
C LEU A 116 -5.06 -3.14 -2.12
N LEU A 117 -4.94 -3.73 -3.31
CA LEU A 117 -3.78 -3.55 -4.19
C LEU A 117 -3.59 -2.09 -4.60
N PHE A 118 -4.66 -1.43 -5.02
CA PHE A 118 -4.64 -0.02 -5.39
C PHE A 118 -4.17 0.87 -4.24
N VAL A 119 -4.67 0.62 -3.03
CA VAL A 119 -4.26 1.34 -1.82
C VAL A 119 -2.76 1.17 -1.53
N HIS A 120 -2.21 -0.03 -1.70
CA HIS A 120 -0.79 -0.28 -1.50
C HIS A 120 0.08 0.41 -2.55
N VAL A 121 -0.35 0.39 -3.82
CA VAL A 121 0.29 1.14 -4.91
C VAL A 121 0.28 2.63 -4.59
N LEU A 122 -0.86 3.17 -4.17
CA LEU A 122 -1.00 4.57 -3.80
C LEU A 122 -0.08 4.96 -2.63
N TYR A 123 0.04 4.09 -1.63
CA TYR A 123 0.94 4.33 -0.49
C TYR A 123 2.40 4.46 -0.95
N VAL A 124 2.92 3.46 -1.66
CA VAL A 124 4.33 3.49 -2.10
C VAL A 124 4.56 4.66 -3.04
N PHE A 125 3.60 4.93 -3.92
CA PHE A 125 3.69 6.03 -4.87
C PHE A 125 3.79 7.38 -4.14
N SER A 126 2.89 7.61 -3.19
CA SER A 126 2.88 8.86 -2.42
C SER A 126 4.16 9.03 -1.59
N LEU A 127 4.70 7.95 -1.01
CA LEU A 127 5.94 7.95 -0.24
C LEU A 127 7.15 8.32 -1.11
N GLU A 128 7.34 7.63 -2.23
CA GLU A 128 8.45 7.88 -3.15
C GLU A 128 8.31 9.27 -3.80
N ALA A 129 7.12 9.65 -4.23
CA ALA A 129 6.90 10.96 -4.85
C ALA A 129 7.16 12.12 -3.87
N LYS A 130 6.77 11.97 -2.60
CA LYS A 130 7.12 12.90 -1.52
C LYS A 130 8.63 12.94 -1.31
N GLY A 131 9.27 11.78 -1.08
CA GLY A 131 10.70 11.70 -0.77
C GLY A 131 11.59 12.30 -1.87
N LEU A 132 11.27 12.01 -3.13
CA LEU A 132 11.97 12.61 -4.28
C LEU A 132 11.76 14.12 -4.35
N THR A 133 10.54 14.61 -4.12
CA THR A 133 10.25 16.05 -4.15
C THR A 133 11.02 16.78 -3.06
N GLU A 134 10.95 16.29 -1.82
CA GLU A 134 11.66 16.87 -0.67
C GLU A 134 13.17 16.90 -0.92
N MET A 135 13.73 15.80 -1.40
CA MET A 135 15.17 15.71 -1.63
C MET A 135 15.64 16.60 -2.79
N PHE A 136 14.92 16.64 -3.92
CA PHE A 136 15.30 17.48 -5.06
C PHE A 136 15.19 18.96 -4.76
N MET A 137 14.13 19.37 -4.05
CA MET A 137 13.98 20.74 -3.59
C MET A 137 15.08 21.11 -2.60
N HIS A 138 15.36 20.27 -1.60
CA HIS A 138 16.41 20.54 -0.61
C HIS A 138 17.82 20.63 -1.23
N LYS A 139 18.11 19.82 -2.27
CA LYS A 139 19.39 19.84 -3.00
C LYS A 139 19.47 20.95 -4.07
N GLY A 140 18.45 21.79 -4.22
CA GLY A 140 18.42 22.86 -5.23
C GLY A 140 18.25 22.37 -6.68
N LEU A 141 17.80 21.13 -6.87
CA LEU A 141 17.60 20.48 -8.19
C LEU A 141 16.20 20.69 -8.76
N GLU A 142 15.31 21.23 -7.94
CA GLU A 142 13.99 21.71 -8.32
C GLU A 142 13.74 23.04 -7.60
N PRO A 143 13.08 24.01 -8.27
CA PRO A 143 12.72 25.25 -7.62
C PRO A 143 11.80 24.96 -6.44
N MET A 144 11.99 25.72 -5.36
CA MET A 144 11.24 25.51 -4.14
C MET A 144 9.77 25.88 -4.36
N ASN A 145 8.88 24.88 -4.36
CA ASN A 145 7.45 25.06 -4.59
C ASN A 145 6.66 24.49 -3.41
N LYS A 146 6.22 25.39 -2.52
CA LYS A 146 5.49 25.04 -1.30
C LYS A 146 4.17 24.31 -1.58
N VAL A 147 3.49 24.65 -2.67
CA VAL A 147 2.21 24.01 -3.04
C VAL A 147 2.44 22.57 -3.46
N LYS A 148 3.42 22.33 -4.34
CA LYS A 148 3.80 20.98 -4.77
C LYS A 148 4.26 20.11 -3.59
N LEU A 149 5.07 20.69 -2.70
CA LEU A 149 5.53 19.99 -1.49
C LEU A 149 4.36 19.64 -0.56
N ALA A 150 3.50 20.62 -0.24
CA ALA A 150 2.33 20.41 0.60
C ALA A 150 1.38 19.34 0.01
N PHE A 151 1.20 19.32 -1.30
CA PHE A 151 0.39 18.30 -1.98
C PHE A 151 0.93 16.87 -1.74
N TYR A 152 2.22 16.62 -1.97
CA TYR A 152 2.77 15.28 -1.78
C TYR A 152 2.86 14.89 -0.29
N GLN A 153 3.11 15.85 0.59
CA GLN A 153 3.05 15.62 2.04
C GLN A 153 1.64 15.24 2.47
N PHE A 154 0.63 15.99 2.03
CA PHE A 154 -0.77 15.67 2.29
C PHE A 154 -1.15 14.31 1.72
N LEU A 155 -0.81 14.01 0.46
CA LEU A 155 -1.15 12.75 -0.18
C LEU A 155 -0.56 11.54 0.57
N TRP A 156 0.70 11.65 0.97
CA TRP A 156 1.37 10.62 1.76
C TRP A 156 0.74 10.49 3.16
N SER A 157 0.56 11.58 3.89
CA SER A 157 -0.05 11.57 5.22
C SER A 157 -1.49 11.06 5.20
N PHE A 158 -2.28 11.44 4.20
CA PHE A 158 -3.63 10.92 4.00
C PHE A 158 -3.61 9.41 3.78
N THR A 159 -2.70 8.92 2.94
CA THR A 159 -2.62 7.48 2.66
C THR A 159 -2.14 6.69 3.88
N ASP A 160 -1.10 7.17 4.58
CA ASP A 160 -0.54 6.52 5.77
C ASP A 160 -1.50 6.53 6.97
N LEU A 161 -2.12 7.68 7.27
CA LEU A 161 -2.94 7.85 8.46
C LEU A 161 -4.39 7.38 8.27
N MET A 162 -4.96 7.58 7.09
CA MET A 162 -6.36 7.25 6.84
C MET A 162 -6.49 5.94 6.08
N VAL A 163 -5.93 5.87 4.87
CA VAL A 163 -6.25 4.79 3.93
C VAL A 163 -5.69 3.45 4.41
N ILE A 164 -4.44 3.41 4.88
CA ILE A 164 -3.83 2.16 5.36
C ILE A 164 -4.43 1.70 6.69
N ARG A 165 -4.58 2.62 7.66
CA ARG A 165 -5.03 2.26 9.01
C ARG A 165 -6.50 1.84 9.06
N PHE A 166 -7.37 2.53 8.32
CA PHE A 166 -8.80 2.23 8.29
C PHE A 166 -9.23 1.39 7.08
N GLY A 167 -8.31 1.11 6.15
CA GLY A 167 -8.54 0.32 4.95
C GLY A 167 -9.35 -0.97 5.15
N PRO A 168 -9.01 -1.82 6.14
CA PRO A 168 -9.77 -3.06 6.39
C PRO A 168 -11.26 -2.81 6.64
N PHE A 169 -11.58 -1.76 7.40
CA PHE A 169 -12.96 -1.42 7.75
C PHE A 169 -13.69 -0.82 6.55
N PHE A 170 -13.06 0.09 5.81
CA PHE A 170 -13.67 0.67 4.61
C PHE A 170 -13.94 -0.39 3.55
N ILE A 171 -13.00 -1.30 3.30
CA ILE A 171 -13.20 -2.43 2.39
C ILE A 171 -14.34 -3.33 2.89
N GLY A 172 -14.36 -3.66 4.19
CA GLY A 172 -15.41 -4.46 4.79
C GLY A 172 -16.81 -3.84 4.62
N ILE A 173 -16.95 -2.55 4.96
CA ILE A 173 -18.21 -1.80 4.84
C ILE A 173 -18.63 -1.72 3.37
N TYR A 174 -17.70 -1.38 2.47
CA TYR A 174 -17.96 -1.32 1.03
C TYR A 174 -18.51 -2.64 0.51
N ILE A 175 -17.82 -3.76 0.80
CA ILE A 175 -18.24 -5.09 0.35
C ILE A 175 -19.59 -5.47 0.94
N PHE A 176 -19.81 -5.20 2.23
CA PHE A 176 -21.09 -5.48 2.88
C PHE A 176 -22.22 -4.68 2.22
N LEU A 177 -22.10 -3.36 2.08
CA LEU A 177 -23.17 -2.52 1.52
C LEU A 177 -23.47 -2.87 0.06
N ARG A 178 -22.44 -3.09 -0.76
CA ARG A 178 -22.61 -3.35 -2.20
C ARG A 178 -23.14 -4.75 -2.51
N PHE A 179 -22.74 -5.76 -1.74
CA PHE A 179 -23.02 -7.16 -2.05
C PHE A 179 -23.93 -7.85 -1.04
N ARG A 180 -24.50 -7.14 -0.07
CA ARG A 180 -25.39 -7.73 0.94
C ARG A 180 -26.54 -8.53 0.32
N LYS A 181 -26.88 -9.64 1.00
CA LYS A 181 -28.03 -10.49 0.69
C LYS A 181 -29.36 -9.79 0.86
#